data_AF-A0A705RCH9-F1
#
_entry.id   AF-A0A705RCH9-F1
#
_cell.length_a   1.000
_cell.length_b   1.000
_cell.length_c   1.000
_cell.angle_alpha   90.00
_cell.angle_beta   90.00
_cell.angle_gamma   90.00
#
_symmetry.space_group_name_H-M   'P 1'
#
loop_
_entity.id
_entity.type
_entity.pdbx_description
1 polymer ?
#
loop_
_entity_poly.entity_id
_entity_poly.type
_entity_poly.pdbx_seq_one_letter_code
_entity_poly.pdbx_strand_id
1 'polypeptide(L)' 'MEFAFYICGLIAILATLRVITHTNPVHALLYLVISLLAISGVFFSLGAYFAGALEIIVYAGAIMV' A
#
# COMPACT_ATOMS: atom_id res chain seq x y z
N MET A 1 14.91 -5.14 -10.06
CA MET A 1 13.53 -5.13 -9.52
C MET A 1 13.48 -5.54 -8.05
N GLU A 2 14.43 -6.35 -7.55
CA GLU A 2 14.44 -6.78 -6.15
C GLU A 2 14.51 -5.63 -5.13
N PHE A 3 15.33 -4.59 -5.39
CA PHE A 3 15.39 -3.44 -4.49
C PHE A 3 14.03 -2.74 -4.31
N ALA A 4 13.28 -2.56 -5.40
CA ALA A 4 11.95 -1.98 -5.37
C ALA A 4 10.96 -2.85 -4.57
N PHE A 5 11.04 -4.17 -4.72
CA PHE A 5 10.24 -5.11 -3.93
C PHE A 5 10.47 -4.94 -2.42
N TYR A 6 11.73 -4.92 -1.98
CA TYR A 6 12.06 -4.84 -0.56
C TYR A 6 11.74 -3.48 0.05
N ILE A 7 12.02 -2.37 -0.66
CA ILE A 7 11.71 -1.04 -0.13
C ILE A 7 10.19 -0.80 -0.05
N CYS A 8 9.43 -1.23 -1.06
CA CYS A 8 7.98 -1.16 -1.04
C CYS A 8 7.40 -2.05 0.08
N GLY A 9 7.92 -3.27 0.25
CA GLY A 9 7.51 -4.15 1.36
C GLY A 9 7.78 -3.54 2.74
N LEU A 10 8.95 -2.95 2.96
CA LEU A 10 9.28 -2.27 4.22
C LEU A 10 8.33 -1.10 4.50
N ILE A 11 8.06 -0.28 3.48
CA ILE A 11 7.12 0.86 3.61
C ILE A 11 5.72 0.36 3.95
N ALA A 12 5.24 -0.72 3.31
CA ALA A 12 3.91 -1.29 3.58
C ALA A 12 3.79 -1.77 5.05
N ILE A 13 4.83 -2.43 5.57
CA ILE A 13 4.85 -2.90 6.96
C ILE A 13 4.80 -1.72 7.94
N LEU A 14 5.65 -0.71 7.74
CA LEU A 14 5.69 0.48 8.61
C LEU A 14 4.38 1.28 8.54
N ALA A 15 3.80 1.44 7.34
CA ALA A 15 2.53 2.14 7.16
C ALA A 15 1.37 1.38 7.84
N THR A 16 1.34 0.06 7.73
CA THR A 16 0.31 -0.77 8.41
C THR A 16 0.46 -0.71 9.94
N LEU A 17 1.68 -0.71 10.46
CA LEU A 17 1.92 -0.50 11.89
C LEU A 17 1.40 0.86 12.36
N ARG A 18 1.56 1.91 11.54
CA ARG A 18 1.04 3.26 11.83
C ARG A 18 -0.49 3.33 11.75
N VAL A 19 -1.12 2.58 10.84
CA VAL A 19 -2.58 2.39 10.79
C VAL A 19 -3.12 1.90 12.13
N ILE A 20 -2.53 0.85 12.70
CA ILE A 20 -3.06 0.19 13.90
C ILE A 20 -2.78 1.02 15.16
N THR A 21 -1.68 1.78 15.17
CA THR A 21 -1.24 2.56 16.35
C THR A 21 -1.81 3.98 16.40
N HIS A 22 -2.34 4.53 15.30
CA HIS A 22 -2.90 5.88 15.29
C HIS A 22 -4.31 5.96 15.88
N THR A 23 -4.53 6.92 16.77
CA THR A 23 -5.83 7.18 17.39
C THR A 23 -6.76 8.00 16.51
N ASN A 24 -6.20 8.81 15.61
CA ASN A 24 -6.98 9.63 14.69
C ASN A 24 -7.36 8.82 13.44
N PRO A 25 -8.66 8.59 13.18
CA PRO A 25 -9.11 7.76 12.07
C PRO A 25 -8.64 8.27 10.70
N VAL A 26 -8.60 9.58 10.49
CA VAL A 26 -8.17 10.17 9.21
C VAL A 26 -6.70 9.85 8.94
N HIS A 27 -5.84 9.97 9.96
CA HIS A 27 -4.42 9.63 9.80
C HIS A 27 -4.22 8.12 9.59
N ALA A 28 -5.00 7.29 10.28
CA ALA A 28 -4.99 5.85 10.06
C ALA A 28 -5.38 5.51 8.61
N LEU A 29 -6.46 6.09 8.07
CA LEU A 29 -6.88 5.87 6.68
C LEU A 29 -5.80 6.31 5.68
N LEU A 30 -5.14 7.45 5.90
CA LEU A 30 -4.04 7.91 5.04
C LEU A 30 -2.84 6.95 5.09
N TYR A 31 -2.49 6.43 6.27
CA TYR A 31 -1.46 5.38 6.39
C TYR A 31 -1.88 4.08 5.69
N LEU A 32 -3.17 3.75 5.68
CA LEU A 32 -3.68 2.58 4.96
C LEU A 32 -3.53 2.75 3.44
N VAL A 33 -3.86 3.92 2.91
CA VAL A 33 -3.65 4.25 1.48
C VAL A 33 -2.17 4.12 1.10
N ILE A 34 -1.26 4.62 1.94
CA ILE A 34 0.20 4.48 1.72
C ILE A 34 0.61 3.00 1.70
N SER A 35 0.06 2.18 2.61
CA SER A 35 0.31 0.74 2.63
C SER A 35 -0.14 0.06 1.33
N LEU A 36 -1.36 0.34 0.86
CA LEU A 36 -1.91 -0.24 -0.38
C LEU A 36 -1.11 0.18 -1.63
N LEU A 37 -0.69 1.43 -1.72
CA LEU A 37 0.20 1.91 -2.79
C LEU A 37 1.55 1.18 -2.78
N ALA A 38 2.11 0.94 -1.59
CA ALA A 38 3.35 0.20 -1.45
C ALA A 38 3.18 -1.28 -1.87
N ILE A 39 2.06 -1.93 -1.51
CA ILE A 39 1.73 -3.28 -1.97
C ILE A 39 1.54 -3.33 -3.50
N SER A 40 0.93 -2.32 -4.12
CA SER A 40 0.91 -2.23 -5.58
C SER A 40 2.31 -2.20 -6.18
N GLY A 41 3.27 -1.51 -5.55
CA GLY A 41 4.68 -1.52 -5.96
C GLY A 41 5.33 -2.90 -5.84
N VAL A 42 4.96 -3.67 -4.81
CA VAL A 42 5.36 -5.08 -4.65
C VAL A 42 4.80 -5.94 -5.78
N PHE A 43 3.52 -5.79 -6.13
CA PHE A 43 2.90 -6.50 -7.25
C PHE A 43 3.55 -6.17 -8.60
N PHE A 44 3.88 -4.90 -8.84
CA PHE A 44 4.64 -4.52 -10.03
C PHE A 44 6.03 -5.14 -10.06
N SER A 45 6.70 -5.25 -8.91
CA SER A 45 8.02 -5.88 -8.83
C SER A 45 7.99 -7.39 -9.09
N LEU A 46 6.84 -8.04 -8.88
CA LEU A 46 6.58 -9.44 -9.22
C LEU A 46 6.08 -9.65 -10.66
N GLY A 47 5.95 -8.58 -11.46
CA GLY A 47 5.39 -8.64 -12.81
C GLY A 47 3.86 -8.76 -12.86
N ALA A 48 3.17 -8.65 -11.72
CA ALA A 48 1.72 -8.71 -11.61
C ALA A 48 1.09 -7.33 -11.92
N TYR A 49 1.26 -6.85 -13.15
CA TYR A 49 0.84 -5.50 -13.55
C TYR A 49 -0.67 -5.27 -13.41
N PHE A 50 -1.49 -6.24 -13.77
CA PHE A 50 -2.94 -6.12 -13.64
C PHE A 50 -3.38 -6.05 -12.17
N ALA A 51 -2.77 -6.85 -11.31
CA ALA A 51 -3.06 -6.85 -9.87
C ALA A 51 -2.67 -5.51 -9.23
N GLY A 52 -1.47 -4.99 -9.51
CA GLY A 52 -1.03 -3.68 -9.00
C GLY A 52 -1.92 -2.53 -9.47
N ALA A 53 -2.29 -2.51 -10.76
CA ALA A 53 -3.20 -1.49 -11.29
C ALA A 53 -4.58 -1.55 -10.60
N LEU A 54 -5.12 -2.75 -10.38
CA LEU A 54 -6.41 -2.94 -9.72
C LEU A 54 -6.35 -2.54 -8.24
N GLU A 55 -5.24 -2.83 -7.55
CA GLU A 55 -4.99 -2.37 -6.17
C GLU A 55 -5.10 -0.84 -6.06
N ILE A 56 -4.49 -0.10 -7.00
CA ILE A 56 -4.55 1.36 -7.02
C ILE A 56 -5.95 1.87 -7.31
N ILE A 57 -6.61 1.33 -8.34
CA ILE A 57 -7.89 1.87 -8.84
C ILE A 57 -9.04 1.50 -7.91
N VAL A 58 -9.10 0.25 -7.43
CA VAL A 58 -10.25 -0.28 -6.71
C VAL A 58 -10.04 -0.17 -5.20
N TYR A 59 -8.95 -0.73 -4.67
CA TYR A 59 -8.73 -0.71 -3.22
C TYR A 59 -8.39 0.69 -2.72
N ALA A 60 -7.31 1.29 -3.21
CA ALA A 60 -6.91 2.63 -2.78
C ALA A 60 -7.85 3.72 -3.34
N GLY A 61 -8.35 3.55 -4.57
CA GLY A 61 -9.10 4.58 -5.29
C GLY A 61 -10.62 4.58 -5.10
N ALA A 62 -11.25 3.47 -4.69
CA ALA A 62 -12.71 3.39 -4.55
C ALA A 62 -13.17 2.94 -3.16
N ILE A 63 -12.48 1.99 -2.52
CA ILE A 63 -12.88 1.46 -1.20
C ILE A 63 -12.39 2.36 -0.07
N MET A 64 -11.17 2.91 -0.20
CA MET A 64 -10.54 3.72 0.84
C MET A 64 -10.90 5.22 0.80
N VAL A 65 -11.68 5.65 -0.20
CA VAL A 65 -12.21 7.02 -0.34
C VAL A 65 -13.47 7.18 0.49
#